data_AF-A0A1I4LQX5-F1
#
_entry.id   AF-A0A1I4LQX5-F1
#
_cell.length_a   1.000
_cell.length_b   1.000
_cell.length_c   1.000
_cell.angle_alpha   90.00
_cell.angle_beta   90.00
_cell.angle_gamma   90.00
#
_symmetry.space_group_name_H-M   'P 1'
#
loop_
_entity.id
_entity.type
_entity.pdbx_description
1 polymer ?
#
loop_
_entity_poly.entity_id
_entity_poly.type
_entity_poly.pdbx_seq_one_letter_code
_entity_poly.pdbx_strand_id
1 'polypeptide(L)'
;MADTDDFVLLGKDKKKLHTIRQEIEIFLEDYLQLQLNNKTTVDNIWNGIDFCGYVTYPPYRKLRKSTKKKMKKKLKYLQKKYYEEEVTLEDIRASVNSYLGILKHCNSYNLTMSVIRKLDDHILEQLDLGDRLELKN
;
A
#
# COMPACT_ATOMS: atom_id res chain seq x y z
N MET A 1 -17.20 -2.20 3.78
CA MET A 1 -16.77 -1.42 4.95
C MET A 1 -15.30 -1.68 5.14
N ALA A 2 -14.47 -0.64 5.17
CA ALA A 2 -13.07 -0.77 5.54
C ALA A 2 -13.01 -0.54 7.06
N ASP A 3 -12.71 -1.59 7.82
CA ASP A 3 -12.24 -1.45 9.19
C ASP A 3 -10.91 -0.69 9.13
N THR A 4 -10.85 0.47 9.77
CA THR A 4 -9.59 1.16 10.01
C THR A 4 -9.36 1.18 11.51
N ASP A 5 -8.82 0.08 12.01
CA ASP A 5 -8.41 -0.08 13.41
C ASP A 5 -6.95 0.35 13.65
N ASP A 6 -6.20 0.63 12.57
CA ASP A 6 -4.80 1.05 12.65
C ASP A 6 -4.70 2.58 12.71
N PHE A 7 -3.98 3.11 13.70
CA PHE A 7 -3.62 4.52 13.81
C PHE A 7 -2.14 4.70 14.16
N VAL A 8 -1.61 5.90 13.90
CA VAL A 8 -0.23 6.27 14.23
C VAL A 8 -0.23 7.58 15.01
N LEU A 9 0.43 7.57 16.17
CA LEU A 9 0.68 8.78 16.96
C LEU A 9 2.14 9.20 16.81
N LEU A 10 2.38 10.47 16.47
CA LEU A 10 3.72 11.04 16.30
C LEU A 10 4.04 12.00 17.44
N GLY A 11 5.21 11.84 18.05
CA GLY A 11 5.68 12.70 19.12
C GLY A 11 7.20 12.73 19.21
N LYS A 12 7.76 13.78 19.82
CA LYS A 12 9.22 13.94 19.99
C LYS A 12 9.78 13.26 21.25
N ASP A 13 8.92 12.95 22.22
CA ASP A 13 9.32 12.36 23.49
C ASP A 13 8.79 10.92 23.61
N LYS A 14 9.73 9.97 23.66
CA LYS A 14 9.43 8.55 23.79
C LYS A 14 8.70 8.22 25.09
N LYS A 15 9.06 8.85 26.21
CA LYS A 15 8.40 8.61 27.51
C LYS A 15 6.95 9.05 27.45
N LYS A 16 6.71 10.25 26.92
CA LYS A 16 5.34 10.77 26.72
C LYS A 16 4.50 9.86 25.82
N LEU A 17 5.08 9.30 24.76
CA LEU A 17 4.37 8.36 23.88
C LEU A 17 4.00 7.06 24.59
N HIS A 18 4.86 6.54 25.49
CA HIS A 18 4.50 5.39 26.31
C HIS A 18 3.38 5.70 27.31
N THR A 19 3.38 6.89 27.92
CA THR A 19 2.28 7.33 28.80
C THR A 19 0.97 7.41 28.03
N ILE A 20 0.95 8.07 26.86
CA ILE A 20 -0.26 8.15 26.04
C ILE A 20 -0.73 6.76 25.59
N ARG A 21 0.19 5.84 25.26
CA ARG A 21 -0.16 4.46 24.93
C ARG A 21 -0.93 3.79 26.08
N GLN A 22 -0.47 3.95 27.32
CA GLN A 22 -1.14 3.38 28.49
C GLN A 22 -2.51 4.01 28.72
N GLU A 23 -2.64 5.33 28.54
CA GLU A 23 -3.93 6.03 28.64
C GLU A 23 -4.93 5.51 27.59
N ILE A 24 -4.46 5.25 26.37
CA ILE A 24 -5.27 4.64 25.31
C ILE A 24 -5.66 3.21 25.69
N GLU A 25 -4.75 2.40 26.20
CA GLU A 25 -5.04 1.02 26.64
C GLU A 25 -6.15 0.99 27.70
N ILE A 26 -6.04 1.83 28.73
CA ILE A 26 -7.06 1.96 29.79
C ILE A 26 -8.41 2.40 29.19
N PHE A 27 -8.41 3.41 28.34
CA PHE A 27 -9.65 3.90 27.72
C PHE A 27 -10.34 2.83 26.87
N LEU A 28 -9.57 2.09 26.07
CA LEU A 28 -10.10 1.03 25.21
C LEU A 28 -10.69 -0.11 26.05
N GLU A 29 -10.03 -0.51 27.14
CA GLU A 29 -10.49 -1.58 28.02
C GLU A 29 -11.74 -1.15 28.80
N ASP A 30 -11.68 -0.02 29.50
CA ASP A 30 -12.74 0.41 30.42
C ASP A 30 -14.02 0.80 29.70
N TYR A 31 -13.92 1.50 28.56
CA TYR A 31 -15.08 2.11 27.90
C TYR A 31 -15.53 1.38 26.63
N LEU A 32 -14.61 0.72 25.93
CA LEU A 32 -14.92 0.07 24.65
C LEU A 32 -14.85 -1.47 24.72
N GLN A 33 -14.34 -2.04 25.81
CA GLN A 33 -14.09 -3.48 25.95
C GLN A 33 -13.18 -4.01 24.82
N LEU A 34 -12.19 -3.21 24.42
CA LEU A 34 -11.22 -3.50 23.35
C LEU A 34 -9.80 -3.57 23.91
N GLN A 35 -8.93 -4.30 23.21
CA GLN A 35 -7.51 -4.38 23.51
C GLN A 35 -6.68 -4.02 22.27
N LEU A 36 -5.54 -3.35 22.48
CA LEU A 36 -4.58 -3.12 21.41
C LEU A 36 -3.97 -4.44 20.96
N ASN A 37 -3.68 -4.55 19.66
CA ASN A 37 -3.06 -5.75 19.11
C ASN A 37 -1.58 -5.88 19.54
N ASN A 38 -1.05 -7.10 19.50
CA ASN A 38 0.34 -7.42 19.88
C ASN A 38 1.42 -6.76 19.00
N LYS A 39 1.04 -6.10 17.91
CA LYS A 39 1.96 -5.39 17.00
C LYS A 39 2.09 -3.91 17.37
N THR A 40 1.26 -3.39 18.28
CA THR A 40 1.36 -2.00 18.72
C THR A 40 2.72 -1.74 19.37
N THR A 41 3.42 -0.72 18.89
CA THR A 41 4.78 -0.39 19.34
C THR A 41 5.01 1.11 19.40
N VAL A 42 5.92 1.54 20.26
CA VAL A 42 6.48 2.90 20.29
C VAL A 42 7.91 2.79 19.78
N ASP A 43 8.15 3.27 18.56
CA ASP A 43 9.43 3.14 17.89
C ASP A 43 9.88 4.42 17.20
N ASN A 44 11.14 4.46 16.80
CA ASN A 44 11.74 5.58 16.10
C ASN A 44 11.28 5.64 14.64
N ILE A 45 10.89 6.83 14.17
CA ILE A 45 10.46 7.08 12.78
C ILE A 45 11.53 6.68 11.74
N TRP A 46 12.81 6.67 12.11
CA TRP A 46 13.91 6.26 11.23
C TRP A 46 13.90 4.76 10.90
N ASN A 47 13.23 3.92 11.71
CA ASN A 47 13.03 2.50 11.41
C ASN A 47 11.98 2.27 10.31
N GLY A 48 11.17 3.29 10.00
CA GLY A 48 10.11 3.25 9.01
C GLY A 48 8.76 2.88 9.63
N ILE A 49 7.76 3.69 9.32
CA ILE A 49 6.39 3.53 9.82
C ILE A 49 5.58 2.76 8.77
N ASP A 50 5.17 1.54 9.10
CA ASP A 50 4.36 0.71 8.20
C ASP A 50 2.87 1.02 8.35
N PHE A 51 2.34 1.87 7.47
CA PHE A 51 0.98 2.42 7.57
C PHE A 51 0.35 2.66 6.18
N CYS A 52 -0.96 2.41 6.05
CA CYS A 52 -1.74 2.61 4.81
C CYS A 52 -1.11 1.99 3.54
N GLY A 53 -0.48 0.81 3.67
CA GLY A 53 0.12 0.09 2.55
C GLY A 53 1.53 0.54 2.14
N TYR A 54 2.10 1.50 2.86
CA TYR A 54 3.46 2.01 2.67
C TYR A 54 4.31 1.84 3.92
N VAL A 55 5.62 1.76 3.73
CA VAL A 55 6.59 2.00 4.79
C VAL A 55 7.13 3.41 4.58
N THR A 56 6.79 4.30 5.50
CA THR A 56 7.13 5.73 5.44
C THR A 56 8.36 6.01 6.29
N TYR A 57 9.38 6.57 5.67
CA TYR A 57 10.56 7.12 6.33
C TYR A 57 10.50 8.66 6.22
N PRO A 58 11.21 9.41 7.07
CA PRO A 58 11.20 10.87 6.98
C PRO A 58 11.60 11.41 5.58
N PRO A 59 12.64 10.87 4.89
CA PRO A 59 13.03 11.38 3.57
C PRO A 59 12.30 10.71 2.39
N TYR A 60 11.65 9.56 2.56
CA TYR A 60 11.05 8.82 1.44
C TYR A 60 9.99 7.80 1.87
N ARG A 61 9.18 7.33 0.91
CA ARG A 61 8.21 6.25 1.09
C ARG A 61 8.54 5.04 0.21
N LYS A 62 8.37 3.85 0.78
CA LYS A 62 8.50 2.57 0.07
C LYS A 62 7.15 1.86 0.05
N LEU A 63 6.81 1.22 -1.06
CA LEU A 63 5.65 0.34 -1.11
C LEU A 63 5.93 -0.93 -0.28
N ARG A 64 4.97 -1.36 0.55
CA ARG A 64 5.11 -2.59 1.32
C ARG A 64 5.36 -3.79 0.38
N LYS A 65 6.31 -4.65 0.74
CA LYS A 65 6.68 -5.84 -0.07
C LYS A 65 5.47 -6.75 -0.35
N SER A 66 4.59 -6.93 0.63
CA SER A 66 3.37 -7.74 0.46
C SER A 66 2.38 -7.09 -0.52
N THR A 67 2.21 -5.77 -0.47
CA THR A 67 1.38 -5.01 -1.45
C THR A 67 1.91 -5.19 -2.86
N LYS A 68 3.22 -5.00 -3.06
CA LYS A 68 3.88 -5.27 -4.36
C LYS A 68 3.63 -6.71 -4.84
N LYS A 69 3.75 -7.70 -3.95
CA LYS A 69 3.51 -9.12 -4.28
C LYS A 69 2.05 -9.37 -4.67
N LYS A 70 1.09 -8.79 -3.94
CA LYS A 70 -0.35 -8.88 -4.22
C LYS A 70 -0.70 -8.27 -5.57
N MET A 71 -0.20 -7.06 -5.87
CA MET A 71 -0.39 -6.40 -7.17
C MET A 71 0.09 -7.29 -8.33
N LYS A 72 1.33 -7.79 -8.25
CA LYS A 72 1.89 -8.69 -9.28
C LYS A 72 1.08 -9.97 -9.45
N LYS A 73 0.63 -10.58 -8.35
CA LYS A 73 -0.20 -11.79 -8.39
C LYS A 73 -1.56 -11.50 -9.05
N LYS A 74 -2.19 -10.37 -8.72
CA LYS A 74 -3.48 -9.98 -9.28
C LYS A 74 -3.39 -9.68 -10.77
N LEU A 75 -2.36 -8.96 -11.24
CA LEU A 75 -2.18 -8.71 -12.68
C LEU A 75 -2.02 -10.02 -13.47
N LYS A 76 -1.19 -10.96 -12.98
CA LYS A 76 -1.07 -12.29 -13.62
C LYS A 76 -2.39 -13.05 -13.65
N TYR A 77 -3.17 -12.97 -12.57
CA TYR A 77 -4.48 -13.61 -12.51
C TYR A 77 -5.45 -12.99 -13.52
N LEU A 78 -5.51 -11.66 -13.59
CA LEU A 78 -6.39 -10.96 -14.52
C LEU A 78 -6.00 -11.21 -15.98
N GLN A 79 -4.70 -11.23 -16.30
CA GLN A 79 -4.22 -11.62 -17.63
C GLN A 79 -4.68 -13.03 -18.01
N LYS A 80 -4.53 -14.01 -17.12
CA LYS A 80 -5.03 -15.36 -17.37
C LYS A 80 -6.53 -15.36 -17.66
N LYS A 81 -7.30 -14.64 -16.84
CA LYS A 81 -8.76 -14.55 -16.97
C LYS A 81 -9.20 -13.80 -18.23
N TYR A 82 -8.39 -12.85 -18.70
CA TYR A 82 -8.64 -12.12 -19.93
C TYR A 82 -8.58 -13.04 -21.15
N TYR A 83 -7.58 -13.93 -21.20
CA TYR A 83 -7.49 -14.95 -22.26
C TYR A 83 -8.54 -16.06 -22.14
N GLU A 84 -9.13 -16.24 -20.96
CA GLU A 84 -10.29 -17.12 -20.73
C GLU A 84 -11.62 -16.41 -21.03
N GLU A 85 -11.58 -15.15 -21.50
CA GLU A 85 -12.74 -14.29 -21.77
C GLU A 85 -13.65 -14.04 -20.54
N GLU A 86 -13.12 -14.27 -19.34
CA GLU A 86 -13.85 -14.11 -18.07
C GLU A 86 -13.77 -12.69 -17.49
N VAL A 87 -12.79 -11.90 -17.94
CA VAL A 87 -12.67 -10.47 -17.60
C VAL A 87 -12.33 -9.66 -18.84
N THR A 88 -12.70 -8.39 -18.84
CA THR A 88 -12.46 -7.48 -19.96
C THR A 88 -11.12 -6.76 -19.83
N LEU A 89 -10.70 -6.12 -20.92
CA LEU A 89 -9.56 -5.20 -20.89
C LEU A 89 -9.80 -4.04 -19.89
N GLU A 90 -11.05 -3.60 -19.73
CA GLU A 90 -11.40 -2.52 -18.81
C GLU A 90 -11.21 -2.91 -17.34
N ASP A 91 -11.44 -4.17 -16.98
CA ASP A 91 -11.16 -4.69 -15.63
C ASP A 91 -9.66 -4.65 -15.31
N ILE A 92 -8.83 -4.98 -16.30
CA ILE A 92 -7.38 -4.85 -16.22
C ILE A 92 -6.99 -3.37 -16.10
N ARG A 93 -7.56 -2.49 -16.94
CA ARG A 93 -7.29 -1.05 -16.95
C ARG A 93 -7.64 -0.40 -15.61
N ALA A 94 -8.79 -0.73 -15.04
CA ALA A 94 -9.21 -0.25 -13.71
C ALA A 94 -8.19 -0.66 -12.63
N SER A 95 -7.75 -1.92 -12.65
CA SER A 95 -6.75 -2.43 -11.71
C SER A 95 -5.39 -1.74 -11.89
N VAL A 96 -4.94 -1.54 -13.13
CA VAL A 96 -3.70 -0.83 -13.45
C VAL A 96 -3.76 0.61 -12.97
N ASN A 97 -4.85 1.34 -13.24
CA ASN A 97 -5.02 2.73 -12.81
C ASN A 97 -5.02 2.87 -11.29
N SER A 98 -5.70 1.97 -10.58
CA SER A 98 -5.64 1.92 -9.12
C SER A 98 -4.20 1.76 -8.61
N TYR A 99 -3.43 0.87 -9.24
CA TYR A 99 -2.04 0.65 -8.85
C TYR A 99 -1.14 1.83 -9.21
N LEU A 100 -1.32 2.46 -10.37
CA LEU A 100 -0.57 3.66 -10.75
C LEU A 100 -0.80 4.80 -9.75
N GLY A 101 -2.02 4.99 -9.26
CA GLY A 101 -2.32 5.96 -8.20
C GLY A 101 -1.52 5.73 -6.92
N ILE A 102 -1.43 4.48 -6.46
CA ILE A 102 -0.63 4.09 -5.28
C ILE A 102 0.87 4.30 -5.56
N LEU A 103 1.33 3.84 -6.71
CA LEU A 103 2.74 3.84 -7.09
C LEU A 103 3.29 5.26 -7.32
N LYS A 104 2.43 6.22 -7.70
CA LYS A 104 2.76 7.65 -7.87
C LYS A 104 3.37 8.30 -6.63
N HIS A 105 3.11 7.75 -5.44
CA HIS A 105 3.58 8.26 -4.15
C HIS A 105 4.87 7.59 -3.63
N CYS A 106 5.41 6.61 -4.37
CA CYS A 106 6.69 5.94 -4.08
C CYS A 106 7.74 6.33 -5.13
N ASN A 107 9.03 6.07 -4.87
CA ASN A 107 10.08 6.17 -5.89
C ASN A 107 9.73 5.20 -7.06
N SER A 108 9.22 5.77 -8.16
CA SER A 108 8.09 5.19 -8.90
C SER A 108 8.51 4.43 -10.15
N TYR A 109 9.44 4.93 -10.96
CA TYR A 109 9.61 4.39 -12.32
C TYR A 109 9.96 2.90 -12.34
N ASN A 110 11.09 2.53 -11.72
CA ASN A 110 11.54 1.13 -11.67
C ASN A 110 10.55 0.22 -10.93
N LEU A 111 9.88 0.73 -9.90
CA LEU A 111 8.88 -0.02 -9.15
C LEU A 111 7.65 -0.31 -10.01
N THR A 112 7.12 0.72 -10.66
CA THR A 112 5.98 0.67 -11.58
C THR A 112 6.26 -0.30 -12.71
N MET A 113 7.39 -0.17 -13.40
CA MET A 113 7.76 -1.10 -14.47
C MET A 113 7.87 -2.54 -13.97
N SER A 114 8.39 -2.75 -12.75
CA SER A 114 8.47 -4.11 -12.18
C SER A 114 7.10 -4.76 -11.92
N VAL A 115 6.05 -3.96 -11.74
CA VAL A 115 4.66 -4.40 -11.51
C VAL A 115 3.92 -4.53 -12.83
N ILE A 116 3.94 -3.51 -13.69
CA ILE A 116 3.19 -3.45 -14.94
C ILE A 116 3.68 -4.48 -15.97
N ARG A 117 4.99 -4.75 -16.05
CA ARG A 117 5.58 -5.85 -16.86
C ARG A 117 5.23 -7.27 -16.37
N LYS A 118 4.16 -7.41 -15.58
CA LYS A 118 3.52 -8.71 -15.32
C LYS A 118 2.38 -9.01 -16.27
N LEU A 119 1.90 -7.99 -16.99
CA LEU A 119 1.10 -8.15 -18.21
C LEU A 119 2.06 -8.43 -19.38
N ASP A 120 1.57 -9.16 -20.38
CA ASP A 120 2.31 -9.36 -21.64
C ASP A 120 2.15 -8.17 -22.58
N ASP A 121 2.97 -8.15 -23.63
CA ASP A 121 3.05 -7.02 -24.57
C ASP A 121 1.70 -6.80 -25.30
N HIS A 122 0.97 -7.86 -25.61
CA HIS A 122 -0.34 -7.76 -26.26
C HIS A 122 -1.37 -6.98 -25.44
N ILE A 123 -1.46 -7.25 -24.13
CA ILE A 123 -2.35 -6.49 -23.24
C ILE A 123 -1.81 -5.08 -23.02
N LEU A 124 -0.48 -4.91 -22.88
CA LEU A 124 0.13 -3.61 -22.65
C LEU A 124 -0.09 -2.64 -23.82
N GLU A 125 0.02 -3.12 -25.06
CA GLU A 125 -0.27 -2.35 -26.28
C GLU A 125 -1.73 -1.88 -26.30
N GLN A 126 -2.68 -2.76 -25.95
CA GLN A 126 -4.10 -2.42 -25.90
C GLN A 126 -4.48 -1.46 -24.77
N LEU A 127 -3.72 -1.46 -23.66
CA LEU A 127 -3.97 -0.56 -22.55
C LEU A 127 -3.57 0.89 -22.85
N ASP A 128 -2.72 1.12 -23.86
CA ASP A 128 -2.22 2.43 -24.29
C ASP A 128 -1.78 3.31 -23.09
N LEU A 129 -0.78 2.81 -22.35
CA LEU A 129 -0.30 3.43 -21.12
C LEU A 129 0.74 4.54 -21.35
N GLY A 130 1.03 4.90 -22.60
CA GLY A 130 2.16 5.77 -23.01
C GLY A 130 2.23 7.06 -22.20
N ASP A 131 1.20 7.90 -22.27
CA ASP A 131 1.13 9.19 -21.57
C ASP A 131 1.16 9.06 -20.03
N ARG A 132 0.79 7.89 -19.50
CA ARG A 132 0.62 7.66 -18.06
C ARG A 132 1.90 7.20 -17.37
N LEU A 133 2.85 6.64 -18.11
CA LEU A 133 4.13 6.17 -17.60
C LEU A 133 5.24 7.24 -17.70
N GLU A 134 5.05 8.28 -18.52
CA GLU A 134 6.00 9.40 -18.68
C GLU A 134 5.90 10.49 -17.60
N LEU A 135 4.86 10.45 -16.76
CA LEU A 135 4.77 11.34 -15.61
C LEU A 135 5.79 10.92 -14.54
N LYS A 136 7.01 11.48 -14.65
CA LYS A 136 8.03 11.77 -13.62
C LYS A 136 9.41 11.16 -13.92
N ASN A 137 10.23 11.94 -14.62
CA ASN A 137 11.53 12.31 -14.05
C ASN A 137 11.31 13.48 -13.08
#